data_AF-A0A3B4WXT2-F1
#
_entry.id   AF-A0A3B4WXT2-F1
#
_cell.length_a   1.000
_cell.length_b   1.000
_cell.length_c   1.000
_cell.angle_alpha   90.00
_cell.angle_beta   90.00
_cell.angle_gamma   90.00
#
_symmetry.space_group_name_H-M   'P 1'
#
loop_
_entity.id
_entity.type
_entity.pdbx_description
1 polymer ?
#
loop_
_entity_poly.entity_id
_entity_poly.type
_entity_poly.pdbx_seq_one_letter_code
_entity_poly.pdbx_strand_id
1 'polypeptide(L)'
;MDAGIEKECSALGGLFQLIMNDMKASYPTWEDFLTKGAKLQSQLRTTIVVTGAFLDAFQKVADMATGTRGATKEIGSALTRMCMRHRSIESKLKLFTTALSESLITPLESKMEEWKKVASQLDKDHAKEYKKARADIKKKSSDTIKLQKKVKKGEEREEQGG
;
A
#
# COMPACT_ATOMS: atom_id res chain seq x y z
N MET A 1 -2.74 36.64 -20.07
CA MET A 1 -1.98 35.79 -19.14
C MET A 1 -0.62 35.57 -19.74
N ASP A 2 0.42 35.51 -18.92
CA ASP A 2 1.76 35.21 -19.42
C ASP A 2 1.76 33.77 -19.95
N ALA A 3 2.09 33.60 -21.23
CA ALA A 3 2.01 32.30 -21.92
C ALA A 3 2.93 31.24 -21.28
N GLY A 4 3.96 31.68 -20.55
CA GLY A 4 4.82 30.81 -19.75
C GLY A 4 4.08 30.12 -18.60
N ILE A 5 3.26 30.87 -17.85
CA ILE A 5 2.52 30.36 -16.69
C ILE A 5 1.47 29.33 -17.10
N GLU A 6 0.77 29.56 -18.23
CA GLU A 6 -0.25 28.63 -18.72
C GLU A 6 0.35 27.27 -19.14
N LYS A 7 1.56 27.30 -19.72
CA LYS A 7 2.32 26.10 -20.09
C LYS A 7 2.78 25.32 -18.86
N GLU A 8 3.29 25.99 -17.83
CA GLU A 8 3.69 25.36 -16.57
C GLU A 8 2.51 24.74 -15.82
N CYS A 9 1.37 25.44 -15.73
CA CYS A 9 0.15 24.88 -15.13
C CYS A 9 -0.34 23.62 -15.86
N SER A 10 -0.27 23.60 -17.19
CA SER A 10 -0.62 22.41 -17.98
C SER A 10 0.34 21.25 -17.74
N ALA A 11 1.64 21.53 -17.61
CA ALA A 11 2.66 20.51 -17.32
C ALA A 11 2.45 19.89 -15.92
N LEU A 12 2.17 20.73 -14.91
CA LEU A 12 1.87 20.28 -13.55
C LEU A 12 0.59 19.43 -13.48
N GLY A 13 -0.46 19.83 -14.20
CA GLY A 13 -1.68 19.02 -14.31
C GLY A 13 -1.45 17.66 -14.97
N GLY A 14 -0.59 17.62 -15.98
CA GLY A 14 -0.15 16.37 -16.62
C GLY A 14 0.64 15.47 -15.67
N LEU A 15 1.57 16.04 -14.89
CA LEU A 15 2.35 15.33 -13.89
C LEU A 15 1.45 14.74 -12.79
N PHE A 16 0.47 15.49 -12.31
CA PHE A 16 -0.50 14.99 -11.33
C PHE A 16 -1.25 13.76 -11.88
N GLN A 17 -1.75 13.83 -13.11
CA GLN A 17 -2.47 12.72 -13.73
C GLN A 17 -1.57 11.50 -13.96
N LEU A 18 -0.30 11.69 -14.31
CA LEU A 18 0.68 10.61 -14.41
C LEU A 18 0.85 9.88 -13.08
N ILE A 19 1.11 10.63 -12.00
CA ILE A 19 1.28 10.07 -10.64
C ILE A 19 0.01 9.32 -10.21
N MET A 20 -1.17 9.90 -10.43
CA MET A 20 -2.45 9.28 -10.09
C MET A 20 -2.69 7.97 -10.84
N ASN A 21 -2.31 7.93 -12.12
CA ASN A 21 -2.43 6.72 -12.94
C ASN A 21 -1.45 5.64 -12.47
N ASP A 22 -0.21 6.00 -12.20
CA ASP A 22 0.81 5.07 -11.68
C ASP A 22 0.38 4.45 -10.35
N MET A 23 -0.15 5.28 -9.44
CA MET A 23 -0.70 4.81 -8.16
C MET A 23 -1.81 3.78 -8.37
N LYS A 24 -2.78 4.06 -9.25
CA LYS A 24 -3.90 3.13 -9.51
C LYS A 24 -3.46 1.87 -10.24
N ALA A 25 -2.51 2.00 -11.15
CA ALA A 25 -1.94 0.88 -11.90
C ALA A 25 -1.20 -0.11 -10.97
N SER A 26 -0.75 0.35 -9.80
CA SER A 26 -0.08 -0.52 -8.81
C SER A 26 -1.04 -1.45 -8.05
N TYR A 27 -2.36 -1.21 -8.06
CA TYR A 27 -3.30 -1.96 -7.21
C TYR A 27 -3.30 -3.47 -7.46
N PRO A 28 -3.31 -3.98 -8.72
CA PRO A 28 -3.28 -5.41 -8.96
C PRO A 28 -2.01 -6.09 -8.42
N THR A 29 -0.87 -5.38 -8.44
CA THR A 29 0.39 -5.89 -7.90
C THR A 29 0.33 -6.05 -6.38
N TRP A 30 -0.24 -5.07 -5.68
CA TRP A 30 -0.45 -5.15 -4.24
C TRP A 30 -1.48 -6.21 -3.85
N GLU A 31 -2.57 -6.34 -4.62
CA GLU A 31 -3.59 -7.37 -4.42
C GLU A 31 -3.04 -8.78 -4.64
N ASP A 32 -2.20 -8.99 -5.64
CA ASP A 32 -1.51 -10.27 -5.84
C ASP A 32 -0.55 -10.55 -4.68
N PHE A 33 0.26 -9.57 -4.26
CA PHE A 33 1.15 -9.72 -3.10
C PHE A 33 0.39 -10.15 -1.84
N LEU A 34 -0.74 -9.49 -1.53
CA LEU A 34 -1.61 -9.86 -0.42
C LEU A 34 -2.17 -11.27 -0.58
N THR A 35 -2.64 -11.62 -1.78
CA THR A 35 -3.16 -12.96 -2.08
C THR A 35 -2.10 -14.04 -1.86
N LYS A 36 -0.86 -13.83 -2.32
CA LYS A 36 0.24 -14.77 -2.08
C LYS A 36 0.63 -14.82 -0.61
N GLY A 37 0.66 -13.67 0.06
CA GLY A 37 0.92 -13.56 1.50
C GLY A 37 -0.08 -14.37 2.32
N ALA A 38 -1.38 -14.20 2.07
CA ALA A 38 -2.45 -14.95 2.75
C ALA A 38 -2.35 -16.47 2.48
N LYS A 39 -2.03 -16.88 1.26
CA LYS A 39 -1.80 -18.30 0.93
C LYS A 39 -0.61 -18.87 1.70
N LEU A 40 0.51 -18.15 1.74
CA LEU A 40 1.68 -18.54 2.52
C LEU A 40 1.34 -18.67 4.01
N GLN A 41 0.67 -17.67 4.58
CA GLN A 41 0.20 -17.64 5.96
C GLN A 41 -0.63 -18.89 6.31
N SER A 42 -1.58 -19.24 5.45
CA SER A 42 -2.44 -20.42 5.60
C SER A 42 -1.66 -21.75 5.54
N GLN A 43 -0.72 -21.86 4.60
CA GLN A 43 0.14 -23.04 4.51
C GLN A 43 1.04 -23.17 5.75
N LEU A 44 1.61 -22.07 6.25
CA LEU A 44 2.41 -22.07 7.48
C LEU A 44 1.60 -22.51 8.69
N ARG A 45 0.34 -22.06 8.84
CA ARG A 45 -0.57 -22.55 9.89
C ARG A 45 -0.76 -24.06 9.81
N THR A 46 -0.96 -24.58 8.61
CA THR A 46 -1.11 -26.03 8.37
C THR A 46 0.18 -26.77 8.72
N THR A 47 1.34 -26.27 8.25
CA THR A 47 2.66 -26.82 8.57
C THR A 47 2.90 -26.87 10.07
N ILE A 48 2.54 -25.83 10.82
CA ILE A 48 2.65 -25.81 12.28
C ILE A 48 1.85 -26.96 12.92
N VAL A 49 0.60 -27.16 12.49
CA VAL A 49 -0.26 -28.22 13.04
C VAL A 49 0.34 -29.59 12.79
N VAL A 50 0.74 -29.89 11.55
CA VAL A 50 1.31 -31.20 11.21
C VAL A 50 2.69 -31.40 11.84
N THR A 51 3.48 -30.32 12.01
CA THR A 51 4.75 -30.36 12.75
C THR A 51 4.52 -30.72 14.21
N GLY A 52 3.53 -30.11 14.86
CA GLY A 52 3.17 -30.45 16.25
C GLY A 52 2.80 -31.93 16.40
N ALA A 53 1.92 -32.44 15.53
CA ALA A 53 1.52 -33.85 15.53
C ALA A 53 2.71 -34.80 15.30
N PHE A 54 3.62 -34.45 14.39
CA PHE A 54 4.86 -35.18 14.18
C PHE A 54 5.75 -35.19 15.44
N LEU A 55 5.92 -34.05 16.11
CA LEU A 55 6.72 -33.95 17.33
C LEU A 55 6.09 -34.70 18.51
N ASP A 56 4.78 -34.82 18.57
CA ASP A 56 4.10 -35.68 19.55
C ASP A 56 4.41 -37.16 19.31
N ALA A 57 4.38 -37.61 18.04
CA ALA A 57 4.78 -38.97 17.69
C ALA A 57 6.28 -39.21 17.95
N PHE A 58 7.12 -38.23 17.62
CA PHE A 58 8.55 -38.25 17.93
C PHE A 58 8.78 -38.46 19.43
N GLN A 59 8.09 -37.68 20.27
CA GLN A 59 8.27 -37.76 21.72
C GLN A 59 7.87 -39.15 22.25
N LYS A 60 6.81 -39.77 21.72
CA LYS A 60 6.44 -41.16 22.08
C LYS A 60 7.58 -42.16 21.82
N VAL A 61 8.32 -42.01 20.72
CA VAL A 61 9.50 -42.85 20.41
C VAL A 61 10.62 -42.58 21.43
N ALA A 62 10.86 -41.32 21.76
CA ALA A 62 11.85 -40.93 22.76
C ALA A 62 11.51 -41.48 24.16
N ASP A 63 10.24 -41.41 24.56
CA ASP A 63 9.74 -41.90 25.84
C ASP A 63 9.85 -43.43 25.92
N MET A 64 9.46 -44.13 24.85
CA MET A 64 9.61 -45.59 24.73
C MET A 64 11.07 -46.00 24.92
N ALA A 65 12.02 -45.33 24.25
CA ALA A 65 13.45 -45.61 24.40
C ALA A 65 13.94 -45.28 25.82
N THR A 66 13.47 -44.19 26.42
CA THR A 66 13.84 -43.77 27.79
C THR A 66 13.35 -44.75 28.85
N GLY A 67 12.23 -45.45 28.60
CA GLY A 67 11.69 -46.50 29.48
C GLY A 67 12.48 -47.81 29.47
N THR A 68 13.46 -47.97 28.57
CA THR A 68 14.30 -49.18 28.49
C THR A 68 15.49 -49.13 29.47
N ARG A 69 16.30 -50.21 29.50
CA ARG A 69 17.51 -50.31 30.34
C ARG A 69 18.78 -50.17 29.47
N GLY A 70 19.88 -49.78 30.11
CA GLY A 70 21.19 -49.69 29.45
C GLY A 70 21.28 -48.52 28.46
N ALA A 71 22.11 -48.67 27.42
CA ALA A 71 22.43 -47.60 26.47
C ALA A 71 21.22 -47.02 25.71
N THR A 72 20.16 -47.82 25.51
CA THR A 72 18.94 -47.37 24.83
C THR A 72 18.21 -46.26 25.59
N LYS A 73 18.34 -46.22 26.93
CA LYS A 73 17.82 -45.12 27.76
C LYS A 73 18.50 -43.79 27.43
N GLU A 74 19.82 -43.82 27.23
CA GLU A 74 20.60 -42.62 26.89
C GLU A 74 20.24 -42.10 25.50
N ILE A 75 19.94 -43.02 24.56
CA ILE A 75 19.39 -42.67 23.24
C ILE A 75 18.04 -41.97 23.39
N GLY A 76 17.11 -42.51 24.19
CA GLY A 76 15.82 -41.87 24.46
C GLY A 76 15.95 -40.47 25.07
N SER A 77 16.90 -40.29 25.98
CA SER A 77 17.21 -38.98 26.58
C SER A 77 17.75 -37.99 25.54
N ALA A 78 18.60 -38.44 24.62
CA ALA A 78 19.09 -37.62 23.50
C ALA A 78 17.97 -37.25 22.52
N LEU A 79 17.09 -38.20 22.19
CA LEU A 79 15.91 -37.98 21.35
C LEU A 79 14.97 -36.95 21.97
N THR A 80 14.71 -37.03 23.28
CA THR A 80 13.90 -36.03 24.00
C THR A 80 14.48 -34.63 23.87
N ARG A 81 15.80 -34.45 24.06
CA ARG A 81 16.46 -33.15 23.86
C ARG A 81 16.30 -32.63 22.43
N MET A 82 16.36 -33.51 21.43
CA MET A 82 16.13 -33.15 20.03
C MET A 82 14.68 -32.73 19.79
N CYS A 83 13.70 -33.48 20.30
CA CYS A 83 12.27 -33.12 20.23
C CYS A 83 12.01 -31.74 20.82
N MET A 84 12.54 -31.46 22.02
CA MET A 84 12.37 -30.17 22.68
C MET A 84 12.99 -29.00 21.89
N ARG A 85 14.15 -29.22 21.25
CA ARG A 85 14.73 -28.22 20.33
C ARG A 85 13.84 -27.96 19.12
N HIS A 86 13.25 -29.00 18.54
CA HIS A 86 12.31 -28.82 17.44
C HIS A 86 11.02 -28.10 17.88
N ARG A 87 10.49 -28.37 19.09
CA ARG A 87 9.36 -27.61 19.65
C ARG A 87 9.69 -26.12 19.81
N SER A 88 10.92 -25.77 20.15
CA SER A 88 11.37 -24.37 20.18
C SER A 88 11.33 -23.73 18.78
N ILE A 89 11.74 -24.46 17.74
CA ILE A 89 11.67 -24.00 16.34
C ILE A 89 10.20 -23.83 15.91
N GLU A 90 9.33 -24.80 16.22
CA GLU A 90 7.90 -24.72 15.97
C GLU A 90 7.28 -23.47 16.63
N SER A 91 7.67 -23.15 17.87
CA SER A 91 7.22 -21.94 18.55
C SER A 91 7.66 -20.65 17.84
N LYS A 92 8.89 -20.61 17.31
CA LYS A 92 9.35 -19.46 16.51
C LYS A 92 8.58 -19.35 15.20
N LEU A 93 8.25 -20.48 14.57
CA LEU A 93 7.42 -20.52 13.36
C LEU A 93 6.00 -19.99 13.63
N LYS A 94 5.41 -20.33 14.79
CA LYS A 94 4.14 -19.76 15.25
C LYS A 94 4.21 -18.24 15.36
N LEU A 95 5.22 -17.72 16.05
CA LEU A 95 5.41 -16.27 16.20
C LEU A 95 5.56 -15.57 14.84
N PHE A 96 6.39 -16.11 13.95
CA PHE A 96 6.54 -15.59 12.59
C PHE A 96 5.21 -15.59 11.82
N THR A 97 4.45 -16.69 11.89
CA THR A 97 3.17 -16.85 11.18
C THR A 97 2.10 -15.88 11.70
N THR A 98 2.11 -15.59 13.01
CA THR A 98 1.25 -14.57 13.61
C THR A 98 1.66 -13.18 13.17
N ALA A 99 2.95 -12.83 13.26
CA ALA A 99 3.46 -11.52 12.83
C ALA A 99 3.21 -11.25 11.34
N LEU A 100 3.34 -12.27 10.48
CA LEU A 100 3.01 -12.18 9.06
C LEU A 100 1.54 -11.79 8.84
N SER A 101 0.63 -12.32 9.66
CA SER A 101 -0.80 -11.99 9.60
C SER A 101 -1.08 -10.60 10.15
N GLU A 102 -0.68 -10.34 11.40
CA GLU A 102 -1.12 -9.19 12.19
C GLU A 102 -0.33 -7.91 11.88
N SER A 103 0.94 -8.03 11.49
CA SER A 103 1.82 -6.88 11.24
C SER A 103 2.00 -6.55 9.76
N LEU A 104 1.63 -7.47 8.86
CA LEU A 104 1.78 -7.27 7.41
C LEU A 104 0.47 -7.43 6.64
N ILE A 105 -0.11 -8.62 6.61
CA ILE A 105 -1.26 -8.92 5.72
C ILE A 105 -2.48 -8.07 6.10
N THR A 106 -2.96 -8.18 7.34
CA THR A 106 -4.18 -7.49 7.77
C THR A 106 -4.06 -5.96 7.73
N PRO A 107 -2.96 -5.33 8.20
CA PRO A 107 -2.78 -3.89 8.06
C PRO A 107 -2.73 -3.43 6.59
N LEU A 108 -2.06 -4.20 5.73
CA LEU A 108 -1.91 -3.84 4.32
C LEU A 108 -3.22 -4.00 3.53
N GLU A 109 -4.04 -5.00 3.83
CA GLU A 109 -5.40 -5.13 3.29
C GLU A 109 -6.26 -3.89 3.61
N SER A 110 -6.24 -3.43 4.87
CA SER A 110 -6.96 -2.22 5.26
C SER A 110 -6.41 -0.98 4.57
N LYS A 111 -5.08 -0.86 4.44
CA LYS A 111 -4.44 0.28 3.79
C LYS A 111 -4.73 0.34 2.29
N MET A 112 -4.85 -0.80 1.62
CA MET A 112 -5.23 -0.85 0.20
C MET A 112 -6.60 -0.22 -0.05
N GLU A 113 -7.59 -0.55 0.77
CA GLU A 113 -8.93 0.03 0.67
C GLU A 113 -8.94 1.54 0.99
N GLU A 114 -8.12 1.97 1.94
CA GLU A 114 -7.91 3.39 2.25
C GLU A 114 -7.26 4.13 1.06
N TRP A 115 -6.19 3.58 0.47
CA TRP A 115 -5.49 4.20 -0.66
C TRP A 115 -6.39 4.37 -1.88
N LYS A 116 -7.21 3.37 -2.21
CA LYS A 116 -8.19 3.48 -3.30
C LYS A 116 -9.17 4.63 -3.07
N LYS A 117 -9.66 4.82 -1.85
CA LYS A 117 -10.56 5.91 -1.47
C LYS A 117 -9.86 7.27 -1.54
N VAL A 118 -8.69 7.38 -0.93
CA VAL A 118 -7.89 8.60 -0.90
C VAL A 118 -7.50 9.04 -2.30
N ALA A 119 -7.00 8.14 -3.14
CA ALA A 119 -6.68 8.42 -4.55
C ALA A 119 -7.93 8.91 -5.32
N SER A 120 -9.06 8.22 -5.16
CA SER A 120 -10.31 8.63 -5.81
C SER A 120 -10.79 10.03 -5.35
N GLN A 121 -10.54 10.38 -4.10
CA GLN A 121 -10.86 11.69 -3.55
C GLN A 121 -9.91 12.78 -4.09
N LEU A 122 -8.60 12.51 -4.10
CA LEU A 122 -7.57 13.38 -4.68
C LEU A 122 -7.87 13.76 -6.14
N ASP A 123 -8.28 12.80 -6.97
CA ASP A 123 -8.65 13.09 -8.35
C ASP A 123 -9.86 14.01 -8.47
N LYS A 124 -10.89 13.77 -7.63
CA LYS A 124 -12.10 14.61 -7.61
C LYS A 124 -11.77 16.04 -7.19
N ASP A 125 -10.97 16.18 -6.14
CA ASP A 125 -10.58 17.48 -5.59
C ASP A 125 -9.69 18.24 -6.58
N HIS A 126 -8.70 17.58 -7.17
CA HIS A 126 -7.90 18.18 -8.23
C HIS A 126 -8.78 18.62 -9.41
N ALA A 127 -9.67 17.75 -9.91
CA ALA A 127 -10.53 18.09 -11.05
C ALA A 127 -11.45 19.29 -10.74
N LYS A 128 -11.95 19.39 -9.51
CA LYS A 128 -12.81 20.49 -9.04
C LYS A 128 -12.04 21.80 -8.95
N GLU A 129 -10.92 21.80 -8.22
CA GLU A 129 -10.11 23.01 -8.01
C GLU A 129 -9.46 23.48 -9.32
N TYR A 130 -9.01 22.56 -10.18
CA TYR A 130 -8.47 22.90 -11.50
C TYR A 130 -9.51 23.59 -12.39
N LYS A 131 -10.76 23.07 -12.43
CA LYS A 131 -11.85 23.71 -13.17
C LYS A 131 -12.18 25.10 -12.62
N LYS A 132 -12.23 25.25 -11.31
CA LYS A 132 -12.52 26.52 -10.63
C LYS A 132 -11.44 27.56 -10.94
N ALA A 133 -10.17 27.21 -10.76
CA ALA A 133 -9.05 28.09 -11.06
C ALA A 133 -9.07 28.54 -12.53
N ARG A 134 -9.31 27.62 -13.47
CA ARG A 134 -9.40 27.95 -14.90
C ARG A 134 -10.57 28.88 -15.22
N ALA A 135 -11.71 28.71 -14.55
CA ALA A 135 -12.87 29.58 -14.71
C ALA A 135 -12.60 31.01 -14.18
N ASP A 136 -11.96 31.12 -13.01
CA ASP A 136 -11.58 32.41 -12.42
C ASP A 136 -10.57 33.17 -13.29
N ILE A 137 -9.58 32.44 -13.83
CA ILE A 137 -8.62 32.95 -14.82
C ILE A 137 -9.34 33.50 -16.05
N LYS A 138 -10.25 32.71 -16.64
CA LYS A 138 -11.00 33.11 -17.83
C LYS A 138 -11.85 34.36 -17.58
N LYS A 139 -12.49 34.44 -16.40
CA LYS A 139 -13.27 35.61 -15.98
C LYS A 139 -12.41 36.86 -15.89
N LYS A 140 -11.30 36.81 -15.12
CA LYS A 140 -10.38 37.94 -14.97
C LYS A 140 -9.77 38.37 -16.31
N SER A 141 -9.43 37.42 -17.18
CA SER A 141 -8.94 37.71 -18.54
C SER A 141 -9.99 38.47 -19.38
N SER A 142 -11.25 38.03 -19.36
CA SER A 142 -12.35 38.71 -20.06
C SER A 142 -12.58 40.13 -19.54
N ASP A 143 -12.56 40.33 -18.22
CA ASP A 143 -12.73 41.64 -17.61
C ASP A 143 -11.58 42.59 -17.95
N THR A 144 -10.34 42.08 -18.00
CA THR A 144 -9.15 42.84 -18.43
C THR A 144 -9.28 43.30 -19.89
N ILE A 145 -9.72 42.42 -20.79
CA ILE A 145 -9.93 42.77 -22.22
C ILE A 145 -11.01 43.86 -22.35
N LYS A 146 -12.09 43.77 -21.58
CA LYS A 146 -13.16 44.79 -21.58
C LYS A 146 -12.63 46.14 -21.09
N LEU A 147 -11.81 46.16 -20.05
CA LEU A 147 -11.19 47.39 -19.53
C LEU A 147 -10.24 48.00 -20.56
N GLN A 148 -9.37 47.21 -21.19
CA GLN A 148 -8.47 47.68 -22.26
C GLN A 148 -9.24 48.31 -23.42
N LYS A 149 -10.36 47.71 -23.84
CA LYS A 149 -11.23 48.29 -24.88
C LYS A 149 -11.89 49.61 -24.46
N LYS A 150 -12.25 49.77 -23.17
CA LYS A 150 -12.81 51.01 -22.64
C LYS A 150 -11.77 52.13 -22.61
N VAL A 151 -10.54 51.83 -22.19
CA VAL A 151 -9.42 52.79 -22.16
C VAL A 151 -9.13 53.31 -23.57
N LYS A 152 -8.93 52.42 -24.56
CA LYS A 152 -8.68 52.81 -25.96
C LYS A 152 -9.77 53.72 -26.54
N LYS A 153 -11.04 53.42 -26.26
CA LYS A 153 -12.17 54.27 -26.71
C LYS A 153 -12.22 55.63 -26.00
N GLY A 154 -11.67 55.73 -24.79
CA GLY A 154 -11.53 57.00 -24.08
C GLY A 154 -10.46 57.86 -24.73
N GLU A 155 -9.29 57.26 -25.01
CA GLU A 155 -8.16 57.91 -25.69
C GLU A 155 -8.56 58.44 -27.09
N GLU A 156 -9.25 57.62 -27.90
CA GLU A 156 -9.75 58.02 -29.23
C GLU A 156 -10.75 59.20 -29.18
N ARG A 157 -11.48 59.38 -28.08
CA ARG A 157 -12.43 60.48 -27.89
C ARG A 157 -11.76 61.76 -27.42
N GLU A 158 -10.68 61.66 -26.65
CA GLU A 158 -9.87 62.80 -26.24
C GLU A 158 -9.05 63.35 -27.42
N GLU A 159 -8.53 62.50 -28.31
CA GLU A 159 -7.82 62.94 -29.54
C GLU A 159 -8.73 63.60 -30.60
N GLN A 160 -10.03 63.29 -30.63
CA GLN A 160 -10.98 63.89 -31.58
C GLN A 160 -11.69 65.14 -31.03
N GLY A 161 -11.51 65.45 -29.75
CA GLY A 161 -12.17 66.55 -29.04
C GLY A 161 -11.26 67.72 -28.66
N GLY A 162 -9.96 67.67 -28.99
CA GLY A 162 -9.00 68.77 -28.86
C GLY A 162 -8.61 69.34 -30.20
#